data_AF-A0A2D8ESE7-F1
#
_entry.id   AF-A0A2D8ESE7-F1
#
_cell.length_a   1.000
_cell.length_b   1.000
_cell.length_c   1.000
_cell.angle_alpha   90.00
_cell.angle_beta   90.00
_cell.angle_gamma   90.00
#
_symmetry.space_group_name_H-M   'P 1'
#
loop_
_entity.id
_entity.type
_entity.pdbx_description
1 polymer ?
#
loop_
_entity_poly.entity_id
_entity_poly.type
_entity_poly.pdbx_seq_one_letter_code
_entity_poly.pdbx_strand_id
1 'polypeptide(L)'
;MLSKRIKSLYGNLIAVQGRYVDLCIKLKEDLKLEYKKDYMIVAHTQLDKPIRTINIPDKFNGKLNVLYYYYWKPVDKNQSSLWENTDLKK
;
A
#
# COMPACT_ATOMS: atom_id res chain seq x y z
N MET A 1 3.66 8.73 -7.77
CA MET A 1 2.92 7.81 -6.86
C MET A 1 2.49 6.60 -7.66
N LEU A 2 2.88 5.40 -7.24
CA LEU A 2 2.55 4.15 -7.93
C LEU A 2 1.22 3.59 -7.41
N SER A 3 0.30 3.20 -8.30
CA SER A 3 -0.96 2.53 -7.90
C SER A 3 -0.92 1.04 -8.19
N LYS A 4 -1.30 0.24 -7.20
CA LYS A 4 -1.41 -1.21 -7.31
C LYS A 4 -2.76 -1.71 -6.83
N ARG A 5 -3.53 -2.31 -7.75
CA ARG A 5 -4.74 -3.06 -7.42
C ARG A 5 -4.40 -4.43 -6.85
N ILE A 6 -5.03 -4.76 -5.73
CA ILE A 6 -4.89 -6.01 -4.99
C ILE A 6 -6.23 -6.75 -4.97
N LYS A 7 -6.17 -8.09 -5.09
CA LYS A 7 -7.35 -8.94 -5.25
C LYS A 7 -7.92 -9.44 -3.92
N SER A 8 -7.08 -9.62 -2.91
CA SER A 8 -7.45 -10.22 -1.62
C SER A 8 -6.69 -9.58 -0.47
N LEU A 9 -7.31 -9.61 0.70
CA LEU A 9 -6.67 -9.34 1.98
C LEU A 9 -6.48 -10.66 2.72
N TYR A 10 -5.45 -10.75 3.55
CA TYR A 10 -5.24 -11.86 4.47
C TYR A 10 -5.54 -11.38 5.88
N GLY A 11 -6.77 -11.63 6.35
CA GLY A 11 -7.30 -10.96 7.54
C GLY A 11 -7.34 -9.43 7.31
N ASN A 12 -6.67 -8.67 8.18
CA ASN A 12 -6.52 -7.22 8.03
C ASN A 12 -5.17 -6.81 7.40
N LEU A 13 -4.48 -7.75 6.74
CA LEU A 13 -3.20 -7.49 6.10
C LEU A 13 -3.34 -7.46 4.58
N ILE A 14 -2.66 -6.49 3.97
CA ILE A 14 -2.54 -6.39 2.52
C ILE A 14 -1.13 -6.79 2.08
N ALA A 15 -1.05 -7.71 1.12
CA ALA A 15 0.20 -8.25 0.62
C ALA A 15 0.63 -7.56 -0.68
N VAL A 16 1.86 -7.07 -0.72
CA VAL A 16 2.45 -6.35 -1.84
C VAL A 16 3.71 -7.07 -2.30
N GLN A 17 3.90 -7.22 -3.61
CA GLN A 17 5.14 -7.79 -4.14
C GLN A 17 6.32 -6.82 -3.95
N GLY A 18 7.46 -7.35 -3.50
CA GLY A 18 8.68 -6.59 -3.22
C GLY A 18 9.11 -5.70 -4.38
N ARG A 19 8.99 -6.17 -5.62
CA ARG A 19 9.30 -5.36 -6.81
C ARG A 19 8.62 -3.98 -6.86
N TYR A 20 7.41 -3.86 -6.31
CA TYR A 20 6.68 -2.59 -6.27
C TYR A 20 7.14 -1.72 -5.09
N VAL A 21 7.46 -2.36 -3.96
CA VAL A 21 8.03 -1.70 -2.78
C VAL A 21 9.41 -1.12 -3.13
N ASP A 22 10.28 -1.92 -3.72
CA ASP A 22 11.63 -1.54 -4.14
C ASP A 22 11.59 -0.38 -5.16
N LEU A 23 10.65 -0.45 -6.11
CA LEU A 23 10.45 0.60 -7.10
C LEU A 23 10.05 1.92 -6.43
N CYS A 24 9.08 1.89 -5.52
CA CYS A 24 8.64 3.07 -4.78
C CYS A 24 9.73 3.65 -3.87
N ILE A 25 10.52 2.79 -3.19
CA ILE A 25 11.67 3.23 -2.39
C ILE A 25 12.70 3.92 -3.29
N LYS A 26 13.05 3.32 -4.43
CA LYS A 26 14.04 3.87 -5.37
C LYS A 26 13.58 5.22 -5.96
N LEU A 27 12.30 5.32 -6.31
CA LEU A 27 11.71 6.54 -6.87
C LEU A 27 11.32 7.57 -5.81
N LYS A 28 11.42 7.24 -4.52
CA LYS A 28 10.93 8.06 -3.39
C LYS A 28 9.46 8.46 -3.56
N GLU A 29 8.65 7.51 -4.01
CA GLU A 29 7.23 7.72 -4.24
C GLU A 29 6.38 6.88 -3.30
N ASP A 30 5.23 7.41 -2.92
CA ASP A 30 4.24 6.65 -2.16
C ASP A 30 3.60 5.54 -3.00
N LEU A 31 3.15 4.50 -2.29
CA LEU A 31 2.47 3.36 -2.87
C LEU A 31 0.99 3.39 -2.52
N LYS A 32 0.16 3.61 -3.53
CA LYS A 32 -1.30 3.49 -3.41
C LYS A 32 -1.71 2.04 -3.62
N LEU A 33 -2.38 1.46 -2.64
CA LEU A 33 -2.91 0.11 -2.69
C LEU A 33 -4.42 0.16 -2.80
N GLU A 34 -4.96 -0.35 -3.90
CA GLU A 34 -6.39 -0.36 -4.17
C GLU A 34 -6.98 -1.75 -3.90
N TYR A 35 -8.02 -1.80 -3.08
CA TYR A 35 -8.75 -3.03 -2.77
C TYR A 35 -10.26 -2.75 -2.82
N LYS A 36 -10.97 -3.47 -3.69
CA LYS A 36 -12.40 -3.24 -3.98
C LYS A 36 -12.65 -1.77 -4.39
N LYS A 37 -13.45 -1.02 -3.62
CA LYS A 37 -13.80 0.39 -3.85
C LYS A 37 -13.02 1.36 -2.96
N ASP A 38 -12.06 0.84 -2.21
CA ASP A 38 -11.27 1.60 -1.25
C ASP A 38 -9.79 1.54 -1.62
N TYR A 39 -9.02 2.47 -1.07
CA TYR A 39 -7.58 2.51 -1.25
C TYR A 39 -6.91 2.93 0.05
N MET A 40 -5.67 2.50 0.24
CA MET A 40 -4.78 3.04 1.26
C MET A 40 -3.52 3.59 0.58
N ILE A 41 -2.82 4.48 1.26
CA ILE A 41 -1.52 4.99 0.82
C ILE A 41 -0.49 4.53 1.86
N VAL A 42 0.55 3.86 1.39
CA VAL A 42 1.75 3.58 2.19
C VAL A 42 2.79 4.62 1.80
N ALA A 43 3.14 5.48 2.76
CA ALA A 43 4.15 6.50 2.54
C ALA A 43 5.51 5.86 2.23
N HIS A 44 6.31 6.50 1.38
CA HIS A 44 7.61 5.96 0.99
C HIS A 44 8.55 5.71 2.19
N THR A 45 8.40 6.48 3.27
CA THR A 45 9.13 6.35 4.55
C THR A 45 8.71 5.17 5.43
N GLN A 46 7.62 4.47 5.05
CA GLN A 46 7.07 3.32 5.74
C GLN A 46 7.15 2.03 4.92
N LEU A 47 7.59 2.10 3.67
CA LEU A 47 7.73 0.95 2.77
C LEU A 47 8.78 -0.07 3.22
N ASP A 48 9.76 0.36 4.00
CA ASP A 48 10.80 -0.50 4.59
C ASP A 48 10.36 -1.12 5.93
N LYS A 49 9.16 -0.76 6.43
CA LYS A 49 8.64 -1.18 7.74
C LYS A 49 7.35 -2.01 7.60
N PRO A 50 7.38 -3.14 6.88
CA PRO A 50 6.24 -4.04 6.83
C PRO A 50 6.02 -4.71 8.19
N ILE A 51 4.79 -5.15 8.43
CA ILE A 51 4.45 -5.97 9.61
C ILE A 51 5.10 -7.34 9.48
N ARG A 52 5.14 -7.85 8.26
CA ARG A 52 5.69 -9.16 7.95
C ARG A 52 6.22 -9.18 6.52
N THR A 53 7.31 -9.90 6.33
CA THR A 53 7.82 -10.30 5.02
C THR A 53 7.84 -11.81 4.91
N ILE A 54 7.50 -12.32 3.72
CA ILE A 54 7.62 -13.74 3.41
C ILE A 54 8.27 -13.90 2.03
N ASN A 55 9.04 -14.96 1.86
CA ASN A 55 9.61 -15.34 0.58
C ASN A 55 8.74 -16.43 -0.02
N ILE A 56 8.24 -16.19 -1.22
CA ILE A 56 7.44 -17.16 -1.97
C ILE A 56 8.15 -17.45 -3.29
N PRO A 57 8.36 -18.73 -3.63
CA PRO A 57 8.87 -19.09 -4.95
C PRO A 57 7.85 -18.71 -6.03
N ASP A 58 8.32 -18.02 -7.06
CA ASP A 58 7.54 -17.79 -8.27
C ASP A 58 7.27 -19.12 -8.97
N LYS A 59 5.99 -19.43 -9.16
CA LYS A 59 5.54 -20.69 -9.76
C LYS A 59 6.02 -20.90 -11.20
N PHE A 60 6.48 -19.86 -11.89
CA PHE A 60 6.88 -19.95 -13.30
C PHE A 60 8.40 -20.04 -13.51
N ASN A 61 9.19 -19.45 -12.61
CA ASN A 61 10.65 -19.36 -12.80
C ASN A 61 11.47 -19.81 -11.58
N GLY A 62 10.81 -20.19 -10.48
CA GLY A 62 11.46 -20.66 -9.25
C GLY A 62 12.19 -19.58 -8.45
N LYS A 63 12.24 -18.33 -8.93
CA LYS A 63 12.87 -17.22 -8.20
C LYS A 63 12.04 -16.85 -6.98
N LEU A 64 12.72 -16.55 -5.89
CA LEU A 64 12.06 -16.10 -4.66
C LEU A 64 11.58 -14.66 -4.85
N ASN A 65 10.27 -14.46 -4.70
CA ASN A 65 9.65 -13.16 -4.60
C ASN A 65 9.38 -12.86 -3.12
N VAL A 66 9.77 -11.67 -2.68
CA VAL A 66 9.41 -11.18 -1.35
C VAL A 66 8.00 -10.60 -1.40
N LEU A 67 7.13 -10.97 -0.45
CA LEU A 67 5.87 -10.27 -0.20
C LEU A 67 5.97 -9.48 1.11
N TYR A 68 5.58 -8.21 1.04
CA TYR A 68 5.51 -7.27 2.15
C TYR A 68 4.05 -7.15 2.60
N TYR A 69 3.80 -7.32 3.89
CA TYR A 69 2.47 -7.21 4.48
C TYR A 69 2.34 -5.92 5.27
N TYR A 70 1.31 -5.15 4.97
CA TYR A 70 0.94 -3.92 5.68
C TYR A 70 -0.45 -4.04 6.28
N TYR A 71 -0.75 -3.27 7.33
CA TYR A 71 -2.09 -3.24 7.91
C TYR A 71 -2.97 -2.47 6.94
N TRP A 72 -4.05 -3.11 6.51
CA TRP A 72 -5.03 -2.44 5.68
C TRP A 72 -5.71 -1.35 6.49
N LYS A 73 -5.44 -0.11 6.11
CA LYS A 73 -6.03 1.10 6.68
C LYS A 73 -6.49 1.98 5.52
N PRO A 74 -7.70 1.74 4.99
CA PRO A 74 -8.20 2.52 3.87
C PRO A 74 -8.29 3.99 4.28
N VAL A 75 -8.04 4.89 3.34
CA VAL A 75 -8.28 6.32 3.54
C VAL A 75 -9.76 6.49 3.83
N ASP A 76 -10.08 7.11 4.97
CA ASP A 76 -11.46 7.32 5.38
C ASP A 76 -12.13 8.30 4.41
N LYS A 77 -13.24 7.87 3.80
CA LYS A 77 -14.06 8.71 2.90
C LYS A 77 -14.66 9.91 3.65
N ASN A 78 -14.81 9.81 4.98
CA ASN A 78 -15.34 10.89 5.82
C ASN A 78 -14.26 11.92 6.19
N GLN A 79 -12.98 11.69 5.89
CA GLN A 79 -11.93 12.67 6.12
C GLN A 79 -11.92 13.79 5.06
N SER A 80 -12.76 13.68 4.02
CA SER A 80 -12.98 14.70 2.99
C SER A 80 -13.66 15.97 3.53
N SER A 81 -14.54 15.85 4.54
CA SER A 81 -15.39 16.95 5.04
C SER A 81 -14.76 17.82 6.13
N LEU A 82 -13.59 17.43 6.66
CA LEU A 82 -12.86 18.21 7.66
C LEU A 82 -11.98 19.31 7.05
N TRP A 83 -11.63 19.20 5.76
CA TRP A 83 -10.78 20.19 5.07
C TRP A 83 -11.59 21.22 4.27
N GLU A 84 -12.82 20.91 3.87
CA GLU A 84 -13.70 21.87 3.15
C GLU A 84 -14.28 22.97 4.06
N ASN A 85 -14.24 22.81 5.40
CA ASN A 85 -14.79 23.79 6.34
C ASN A 85 -13.76 24.78 6.92
N THR A 86 -12.48 24.65 6.58
CA THR A 86 -11.43 25.54 7.10
C THR A 86 -11.20 26.81 6.29
N ASP A 87 -11.80 26.94 5.09
CA ASP A 87 -11.62 28.09 4.20
C ASP A 87 -12.76 29.14 4.22
N LEU A 88 -13.70 29.06 5.18
CA LEU A 88 -14.83 30.00 5.28
C LEU A 88 -14.83 30.92 6.52
N LYS A 89 -13.67 31.08 7.18
CA LYS A 89 -13.49 32.15 8.16
C LYS A 89 -12.12 32.80 8.02
N LYS A 90 -12.02 33.75 7.10
CA LYS A 90 -11.23 34.98 7.28
C LYS A 90 -11.69 36.06 6.33
#